data_AF-A0A9Q0W6R8-F1
#
_entry.id   AF-A0A9Q0W6R8-F1
#
_cell.length_a   1.000
_cell.length_b   1.000
_cell.length_c   1.000
_cell.angle_alpha   90.00
_cell.angle_beta   90.00
_cell.angle_gamma   90.00
#
_symmetry.space_group_name_H-M   'P 1'
#
loop_
_entity.id
_entity.type
_entity.pdbx_description
1 polymer ?
#
loop_
_entity_poly.entity_id
_entity_poly.type
_entity_poly.pdbx_seq_one_letter_code
_entity_poly.pdbx_strand_id
1 'polypeptide(L)'
;MWLRLTMSRSLRNQITFLHVTVDYARAVFLISILAWDLKHEKTASHIPDPYAIEIGNPAEIPVGYEERWMLNVHAIDTRGAEDRLGCTECRCDLYNITVSEWGRPLRPDYKGGLLCCYDHTQCKVKQGFQGTRRSLYLRYTMEWVEWDSDTIPVKIFIFDVTDTGKRLNGSTGYGPENGCLVEYEIKSCSSSDTAVNECVDVKRTNLTMPTAGYLIYGVAHQHTGGIGSTLYGKDGRVICNSLPTYGEGKEAGNEAGYIVGMSTCYPEPGSIQITAGEKLVLESNYRRDQKHTGVMGLFYILIADRTPNRTSLSQAPIHLHVNMKGSTYAAAIIALFGMAIAVAVTVHSRLKKWRGEGYQPMLA
;
A
#
# COMPACT_ATOMS: atom_id res chain seq x y z
N MET A 1 6.27 2.84 23.14
CA MET A 1 6.19 4.12 22.38
C MET A 1 5.97 3.74 20.93
N TRP A 2 4.73 3.60 20.40
CA TRP A 2 4.50 2.85 19.12
C TRP A 2 3.65 3.54 18.04
N LEU A 3 3.81 3.05 16.80
CA LEU A 3 3.98 3.79 15.55
C LEU A 3 2.75 3.77 14.62
N ARG A 4 2.52 4.87 13.92
CA ARG A 4 1.68 5.01 12.74
C ARG A 4 2.49 5.77 11.68
N LEU A 5 2.95 5.07 10.65
CA LEU A 5 3.76 5.65 9.58
C LEU A 5 2.85 6.27 8.53
N THR A 6 2.93 7.58 8.36
CA THR A 6 2.31 8.29 7.24
C THR A 6 3.42 8.98 6.44
N MET A 7 3.83 8.41 5.30
CA MET A 7 4.83 9.04 4.45
C MET A 7 4.20 10.18 3.64
N SER A 8 4.63 11.42 3.89
CA SER A 8 4.19 12.62 3.18
C SER A 8 5.36 13.31 2.47
N ARG A 9 5.37 13.12 1.13
CA ARG A 9 6.04 13.88 0.05
C ARG A 9 7.25 14.75 0.38
N SER A 10 8.38 14.54 -0.28
CA SER A 10 9.10 15.63 -1.00
C SER A 10 10.22 15.08 -1.89
N LEU A 11 9.85 14.39 -2.97
CA LEU A 11 10.76 14.17 -4.10
C LEU A 11 10.09 14.75 -5.35
N ARG A 12 10.29 16.05 -5.58
CA ARG A 12 9.96 16.66 -6.87
C ARG A 12 11.09 16.38 -7.86
N ASN A 13 10.69 15.85 -9.01
CA ASN A 13 11.44 15.69 -10.26
C ASN A 13 12.27 14.39 -10.45
N GLN A 14 11.63 13.45 -11.17
CA GLN A 14 12.21 12.44 -12.07
C GLN A 14 13.09 11.34 -11.43
N ILE A 15 12.55 10.63 -10.45
CA ILE A 15 12.92 9.23 -10.19
C ILE A 15 11.81 8.38 -10.82
N THR A 16 12.15 7.33 -11.57
CA THR A 16 11.12 6.51 -12.24
C THR A 16 10.72 5.28 -11.42
N PHE A 17 11.54 4.80 -10.47
CA PHE A 17 11.21 3.66 -9.61
C PHE A 17 11.97 3.74 -8.28
N LEU A 18 11.26 3.60 -7.15
CA LEU A 18 11.81 3.79 -5.82
C LEU A 18 11.04 2.95 -4.80
N HIS A 19 11.46 1.72 -4.61
CA HIS A 19 10.91 0.81 -3.62
C HIS A 19 11.49 1.14 -2.23
N VAL A 20 10.65 1.32 -1.19
CA VAL A 20 11.10 1.80 0.13
C VAL A 20 10.53 0.94 1.24
N THR A 21 11.06 -0.23 1.55
CA THR A 21 10.56 -0.99 2.70
C THR A 21 10.96 -0.30 4.02
N VAL A 22 10.02 -0.06 4.94
CA VAL A 22 10.37 0.27 6.33
C VAL A 22 10.45 -1.05 7.07
N ASP A 23 11.66 -1.41 7.46
CA ASP A 23 11.94 -2.70 8.04
C ASP A 23 12.16 -2.55 9.55
N TYR A 24 11.61 -3.49 10.30
CA TYR A 24 11.80 -3.57 11.73
C TYR A 24 12.58 -4.84 12.05
N ALA A 25 13.83 -4.68 12.50
CA ALA A 25 14.75 -5.79 12.66
C ALA A 25 14.64 -6.37 14.09
N ARG A 26 13.87 -7.45 14.24
CA ARG A 26 13.87 -8.30 15.45
C ARG A 26 14.93 -9.39 15.32
N ALA A 27 16.18 -9.12 15.66
CA ALA A 27 17.19 -10.14 15.98
C ALA A 27 17.22 -11.42 15.07
N VAL A 28 17.08 -11.27 13.73
CA VAL A 28 16.96 -12.31 12.64
C VAL A 28 15.64 -12.24 11.85
N PHE A 29 14.63 -11.50 12.31
CA PHE A 29 13.37 -11.26 11.59
C PHE A 29 13.27 -9.82 11.09
N LEU A 30 13.18 -9.65 9.78
CA LEU A 30 12.71 -8.43 9.13
C LEU A 30 11.18 -8.39 9.23
N ILE A 31 10.62 -7.62 10.16
CA ILE A 31 9.22 -7.20 10.07
C ILE A 31 9.21 -6.05 9.06
N SER A 32 9.01 -6.41 7.80
CA SER A 32 8.77 -5.43 6.74
C SER A 32 7.40 -4.81 6.96
N ILE A 33 7.35 -3.61 7.56
CA ILE A 33 6.25 -2.70 7.29
C ILE A 33 6.56 -2.23 5.86
N LEU A 34 6.08 -2.97 4.86
CA LEU A 34 6.23 -2.59 3.46
C LEU A 34 5.77 -1.13 3.35
N ALA A 35 6.75 -0.22 3.31
CA ALA A 35 6.53 1.08 2.78
C ALA A 35 6.66 0.84 1.28
N TRP A 36 5.48 0.96 0.72
CA TRP A 36 5.17 0.91 -0.68
C TRP A 36 6.19 1.78 -1.42
N ASP A 37 6.56 1.34 -2.64
CA ASP A 37 7.23 2.19 -3.64
C ASP A 37 6.75 3.64 -3.44
N LEU A 38 7.64 4.62 -3.37
CA LEU A 38 7.30 6.05 -3.26
C LEU A 38 6.37 6.54 -4.40
N LYS A 39 6.05 5.63 -5.32
CA LYS A 39 5.11 5.69 -6.41
C LYS A 39 3.64 5.36 -6.07
N HIS A 40 3.32 4.91 -4.85
CA HIS A 40 1.96 4.47 -4.48
C HIS A 40 1.20 5.47 -3.59
N GLU A 41 1.10 6.76 -3.99
CA GLU A 41 0.17 7.72 -3.34
C GLU A 41 -1.29 7.20 -3.28
N LYS A 42 -1.60 6.18 -4.08
CA LYS A 42 -2.93 5.58 -4.22
C LYS A 42 -3.17 4.29 -3.41
N THR A 43 -2.19 3.83 -2.62
CA THR A 43 -2.41 2.69 -1.69
C THR A 43 -2.64 3.20 -0.27
N ALA A 44 -3.80 2.91 0.30
CA ALA A 44 -4.08 3.27 1.69
C ALA A 44 -3.36 2.30 2.65
N SER A 45 -2.56 2.83 3.57
CA SER A 45 -1.78 2.04 4.55
C SER A 45 -2.05 2.41 6.01
N HIS A 46 -3.13 3.16 6.26
CA HIS A 46 -3.47 3.59 7.61
C HIS A 46 -3.93 2.38 8.44
N ILE A 47 -3.54 2.33 9.71
CA ILE A 47 -4.12 1.38 10.64
C ILE A 47 -5.32 2.06 11.30
N PRO A 48 -6.52 1.47 11.24
CA PRO A 48 -7.71 2.06 11.83
C PRO A 48 -7.66 1.97 13.35
N ASP A 49 -8.14 3.00 14.05
CA ASP A 49 -8.31 2.93 15.50
C ASP A 49 -9.35 1.86 15.87
N PRO A 50 -9.20 1.14 17.01
CA PRO A 50 -8.15 1.26 18.02
C PRO A 50 -6.97 0.30 17.79
N TYR A 51 -6.73 -0.13 16.55
CA TYR A 51 -5.68 -1.10 16.24
C TYR A 51 -4.31 -0.43 16.12
N ALA A 52 -3.26 -1.10 16.63
CA ALA A 52 -1.89 -0.60 16.55
C ALA A 52 -0.88 -1.75 16.45
N ILE A 53 0.27 -1.48 15.81
CA ILE A 53 1.39 -2.44 15.78
C ILE A 53 2.18 -2.26 17.07
N GLU A 54 2.36 -3.36 17.81
CA GLU A 54 3.21 -3.35 18.99
C GLU A 54 4.68 -3.38 18.59
N ILE A 55 5.35 -2.35 19.02
CA ILE A 55 6.71 -2.00 18.68
C ILE A 55 7.86 -2.85 19.17
N GLY A 56 8.19 -2.75 20.45
CA GLY A 56 9.51 -3.05 20.99
C GLY A 56 9.41 -3.36 22.46
N ASN A 57 8.64 -4.41 22.65
CA ASN A 57 8.39 -5.01 23.93
C ASN A 57 9.69 -5.68 24.40
N PRO A 58 10.31 -5.23 25.51
CA PRO A 58 11.56 -5.81 26.00
C PRO A 58 11.45 -7.31 26.30
N ALA A 59 10.25 -7.83 26.56
CA ALA A 59 10.01 -9.25 26.77
C ALA A 59 10.11 -10.08 25.47
N GLU A 60 9.98 -9.44 24.30
CA GLU A 60 10.08 -10.09 22.98
C GLU A 60 11.45 -9.92 22.32
N ILE A 61 12.33 -9.08 22.88
CA ILE A 61 13.69 -8.85 22.36
C ILE A 61 14.61 -9.95 22.88
N PRO A 62 15.26 -10.75 22.00
CA PRO A 62 16.19 -11.79 22.43
C PRO A 62 17.40 -11.24 23.18
N VAL A 63 17.90 -12.00 24.15
CA VAL A 63 19.07 -11.61 24.96
C VAL A 63 20.28 -11.32 24.07
N GLY A 64 20.93 -10.17 24.29
CA GLY A 64 22.10 -9.72 23.53
C GLY A 64 21.77 -8.96 22.25
N TYR A 65 20.48 -8.74 21.95
CA TYR A 65 20.04 -7.95 20.82
C TYR A 65 19.44 -6.61 21.28
N GLU A 66 19.61 -5.60 20.44
CA GLU A 66 18.94 -4.32 20.54
C GLU A 66 18.04 -4.18 19.32
N GLU A 67 16.87 -3.60 19.54
CA GLU A 67 15.91 -3.37 18.49
C GLU A 67 16.14 -1.99 17.85
N ARG A 68 16.14 -1.95 16.51
CA ARG A 68 16.45 -0.74 15.75
C ARG A 68 15.50 -0.56 14.59
N TRP A 69 15.26 0.71 14.27
CA TRP A 69 14.56 1.13 13.07
C TRP A 69 15.47 0.97 11.85
N MET A 70 14.97 0.29 10.83
CA MET A 70 15.63 0.18 9.53
C MET A 70 14.71 0.73 8.45
N LEU A 71 15.33 1.37 7.48
CA LEU A 71 14.68 1.79 6.25
C LEU A 71 15.50 1.18 5.11
N ASN A 72 14.88 0.29 4.35
CA ASN A 72 15.44 -0.27 3.14
C ASN A 72 14.95 0.53 1.95
N VAL A 73 15.88 1.07 1.16
CA VAL A 73 15.55 1.89 -0.01
C VAL A 73 16.23 1.29 -1.23
N HIS A 74 15.42 0.92 -2.21
CA HIS A 74 15.87 0.42 -3.50
C HIS A 74 15.43 1.40 -4.60
N ALA A 75 16.41 2.14 -5.14
CA ALA A 75 16.20 3.21 -6.10
C ALA A 75 16.83 2.86 -7.45
N ILE A 76 16.05 2.96 -8.53
CA ILE A 76 16.56 2.75 -9.89
C ILE A 76 16.38 4.03 -10.70
N ASP A 77 17.50 4.62 -11.10
CA ASP A 77 17.51 5.77 -12.01
C ASP A 77 17.34 5.31 -13.45
N THR A 78 16.13 5.48 -13.99
CA THR A 78 15.86 5.12 -15.39
C THR A 78 16.02 6.29 -16.37
N ARG A 79 16.58 7.43 -15.95
CA ARG A 79 16.76 8.57 -16.86
C ARG A 79 17.77 8.19 -17.94
N GLY A 80 17.40 8.39 -19.19
CA GLY A 80 18.25 8.00 -20.32
C GLY A 80 18.38 6.49 -20.53
N ALA A 81 17.70 5.64 -19.75
CA ALA A 81 17.72 4.19 -19.93
C ALA A 81 17.34 3.77 -21.35
N GLU A 82 18.02 2.76 -21.88
CA GLU A 82 17.67 2.15 -23.17
C GLU A 82 16.30 1.46 -23.09
N ASP A 83 16.08 0.71 -22.01
CA ASP A 83 14.84 0.00 -21.70
C ASP A 83 14.43 0.28 -20.25
N ARG A 84 13.48 1.21 -20.06
CA ARG A 84 13.05 1.64 -18.72
C ARG A 84 12.37 0.52 -17.94
N LEU A 85 11.57 -0.32 -18.60
CA LEU A 85 10.84 -1.41 -17.94
C LEU A 85 11.81 -2.53 -17.55
N GLY A 86 12.69 -2.92 -18.48
CA GLY A 86 13.72 -3.91 -18.19
C GLY A 86 14.66 -3.48 -17.07
N CYS A 87 15.00 -2.18 -16.96
CA CYS A 87 15.78 -1.67 -15.83
C CYS A 87 15.04 -1.88 -14.50
N THR A 88 13.74 -1.54 -14.44
CA THR A 88 12.93 -1.68 -13.21
C THR A 88 12.61 -3.13 -12.84
N GLU A 89 12.65 -4.03 -13.81
CA GLU A 89 12.55 -5.47 -13.61
C GLU A 89 13.91 -6.14 -13.36
N CYS A 90 14.96 -5.32 -13.19
CA CYS A 90 16.32 -5.75 -12.91
C CYS A 90 16.85 -6.81 -13.87
N ARG A 91 16.60 -6.65 -15.18
CA ARG A 91 17.11 -7.55 -16.21
C ARG A 91 18.63 -7.53 -16.28
N CYS A 92 19.27 -8.68 -16.05
CA CYS A 92 20.72 -8.78 -15.87
C CYS A 92 21.52 -8.31 -17.09
N ASP A 93 20.97 -8.50 -18.31
CA ASP A 93 21.60 -8.06 -19.55
C ASP A 93 21.68 -6.53 -19.69
N LEU A 94 20.78 -5.79 -19.03
CA LEU A 94 20.81 -4.33 -19.01
C LEU A 94 21.78 -3.76 -17.96
N TYR A 95 22.13 -4.53 -16.93
CA TYR A 95 23.11 -4.10 -15.92
C TYR A 95 24.51 -4.67 -16.18
N ASN A 96 24.65 -5.58 -17.15
CA ASN A 96 25.90 -6.31 -17.44
C ASN A 96 26.45 -7.06 -16.21
N ILE A 97 25.55 -7.70 -15.45
CA ILE A 97 25.87 -8.42 -14.21
C ILE A 97 25.80 -9.93 -14.44
N THR A 98 26.85 -10.63 -14.00
CA THR A 98 26.93 -12.11 -14.00
C THR A 98 27.25 -12.68 -12.62
N VAL A 99 27.51 -11.82 -11.63
CA VAL A 99 27.90 -12.15 -10.27
C VAL A 99 27.06 -11.31 -9.30
N SER A 100 26.50 -11.92 -8.26
CA SER A 100 25.71 -11.22 -7.25
C SER A 100 26.58 -10.31 -6.37
N GLU A 101 25.91 -9.46 -5.57
CA GLU A 101 26.54 -8.60 -4.55
C GLU A 101 27.50 -9.36 -3.61
N TRP A 102 27.24 -10.65 -3.37
CA TRP A 102 28.05 -11.52 -2.52
C TRP A 102 29.19 -12.24 -3.25
N GLY A 103 29.51 -11.84 -4.48
CA GLY A 103 30.59 -12.43 -5.27
C GLY A 103 30.27 -13.84 -5.82
N ARG A 104 29.00 -14.26 -5.80
CA ARG A 104 28.59 -15.58 -6.28
C ARG A 104 28.12 -15.50 -7.73
N PRO A 105 28.58 -16.40 -8.63
CA PRO A 105 28.06 -16.46 -9.99
C PRO A 105 26.55 -16.65 -10.01
N LEU A 106 25.87 -15.91 -10.88
CA LEU A 106 24.44 -16.07 -11.10
C LEU A 106 24.16 -17.37 -11.86
N ARG A 107 22.99 -17.96 -11.62
CA ARG A 107 22.58 -19.17 -12.36
C ARG A 107 22.37 -18.80 -13.84
N PRO A 108 22.74 -19.67 -14.80
CA PRO A 108 22.60 -19.36 -16.22
C PRO A 108 21.17 -19.01 -16.66
N ASP A 109 20.16 -19.55 -15.97
CA ASP A 109 18.74 -19.35 -16.19
C ASP A 109 18.15 -18.14 -15.45
N TYR A 110 18.89 -17.52 -14.52
CA TYR A 110 18.46 -16.30 -13.83
C TYR A 110 18.64 -15.08 -14.75
N LYS A 111 17.54 -14.62 -15.35
CA LYS A 111 17.58 -13.53 -16.36
C LYS A 111 17.33 -12.13 -15.80
N GLY A 112 16.80 -12.02 -14.59
CA GLY A 112 16.56 -10.74 -13.94
C GLY A 112 15.90 -10.88 -12.59
N GLY A 113 16.07 -9.84 -11.78
CA GLY A 113 15.61 -9.77 -10.39
C GLY A 113 16.64 -9.09 -9.49
N LEU A 114 16.38 -9.09 -8.19
CA LEU A 114 17.14 -8.36 -7.16
C LEU A 114 18.66 -8.59 -7.22
N LEU A 115 19.12 -9.77 -7.65
CA LEU A 115 20.55 -10.08 -7.74
C LEU A 115 21.28 -9.31 -8.86
N CYS A 116 20.55 -8.63 -9.75
CA CYS A 116 21.11 -7.92 -10.90
C CYS A 116 21.07 -6.39 -10.78
N CYS A 117 20.42 -5.86 -9.76
CA CYS A 117 20.26 -4.41 -9.54
C CYS A 117 20.62 -4.00 -8.10
N TYR A 118 21.64 -4.63 -7.49
CA TYR A 118 22.10 -4.28 -6.15
C TYR A 118 22.78 -2.90 -6.10
N ASP A 119 23.23 -2.48 -4.91
CA ASP A 119 23.74 -1.13 -4.69
C ASP A 119 24.86 -0.75 -5.67
N HIS A 120 24.86 0.52 -6.06
CA HIS A 120 25.78 1.12 -7.04
C HIS A 120 25.79 0.52 -8.45
N THR A 121 24.92 -0.44 -8.78
CA THR A 121 24.76 -0.89 -10.16
C THR A 121 24.07 0.16 -11.02
N GLN A 122 24.38 0.17 -12.32
CA GLN A 122 23.81 1.13 -13.27
C GLN A 122 23.23 0.39 -14.48
N CYS A 123 21.95 0.65 -14.75
CA CYS A 123 21.30 0.13 -15.94
C CYS A 123 21.83 0.82 -17.20
N LYS A 124 21.82 0.11 -18.33
CA LYS A 124 22.27 0.60 -19.63
C LYS A 124 21.48 1.84 -20.06
N VAL A 125 22.22 2.89 -20.41
CA VAL A 125 21.69 4.17 -20.89
C VAL A 125 22.01 4.38 -22.36
N LYS A 126 21.16 5.15 -23.05
CA LYS A 126 21.32 5.51 -24.45
C LYS A 126 22.65 6.25 -24.66
N GLN A 127 23.30 5.97 -25.78
CA GLN A 127 24.55 6.62 -26.15
C GLN A 127 24.40 8.15 -26.15
N GLY A 128 25.36 8.85 -25.54
CA GLY A 128 25.36 10.31 -25.43
C GLY A 128 24.49 10.87 -24.30
N PHE A 129 23.80 10.04 -23.51
CA PHE A 129 23.10 10.53 -22.32
C PHE A 129 24.09 11.03 -21.27
N GLN A 130 24.01 12.31 -20.91
CA GLN A 130 24.72 12.88 -19.78
C GLN A 130 23.76 13.16 -18.64
N GLY A 131 23.71 12.23 -17.69
CA GLY A 131 22.93 12.38 -16.47
C GLY A 131 23.64 13.28 -15.46
N THR A 132 22.95 14.31 -14.97
CA THR A 132 23.43 15.08 -13.81
C THR A 132 23.20 14.31 -12.52
N ARG A 133 24.20 14.32 -11.64
CA ARG A 133 24.07 13.81 -10.26
C ARG A 133 22.95 14.55 -9.56
N ARG A 134 22.06 13.81 -8.89
CA ARG A 134 20.98 14.37 -8.08
C ARG A 134 21.07 13.82 -6.67
N SER A 135 20.82 14.67 -5.69
CA SER A 135 20.61 14.26 -4.31
C SER A 135 19.11 14.12 -4.09
N LEU A 136 18.71 12.96 -3.57
CA LEU A 136 17.33 12.63 -3.25
C LEU A 136 17.20 12.63 -1.73
N TYR A 137 16.14 13.24 -1.22
CA TYR A 137 15.85 13.28 0.21
C TYR A 137 14.53 12.57 0.46
N LEU A 138 14.54 11.60 1.37
CA LEU A 138 13.31 11.01 1.86
C LEU A 138 12.74 11.86 3.00
N ARG A 139 11.45 12.18 2.91
CA ARG A 139 10.67 12.78 3.99
C ARG A 139 9.57 11.81 4.42
N TYR A 140 9.54 11.49 5.70
CA TYR A 140 8.52 10.64 6.31
C TYR A 140 7.93 11.34 7.54
N THR A 141 6.68 11.04 7.87
CA THR A 141 6.04 11.44 9.13
C THR A 141 5.69 10.20 9.91
N MET A 142 5.92 10.28 11.21
CA MET A 142 5.81 9.17 12.13
C MET A 142 4.88 9.62 13.25
N GLU A 143 3.66 9.14 13.22
CA GLU A 143 2.68 9.31 14.29
C GLU A 143 2.92 8.23 15.35
N TRP A 144 2.66 8.54 16.61
CA TRP A 144 2.77 7.58 17.70
C TRP A 144 1.47 7.63 18.51
N VAL A 145 1.02 6.48 19.00
CA VAL A 145 -0.12 6.38 19.91
C VAL A 145 0.37 5.94 21.29
N GLU A 146 -0.16 6.56 22.34
CA GLU A 146 0.04 6.06 23.70
C GLU A 146 -0.70 4.74 23.86
N TRP A 147 0.00 3.73 24.34
CA TRP A 147 -0.57 2.40 24.49
C TRP A 147 -1.38 2.34 25.78
N ASP A 148 -2.67 2.09 25.67
CA ASP A 148 -3.58 1.92 26.80
C ASP A 148 -4.32 0.57 26.74
N SER A 149 -5.27 0.35 27.66
CA SER A 149 -6.05 -0.89 27.70
C SER A 149 -7.01 -1.06 26.51
N ASP A 150 -7.33 0.04 25.82
CA ASP A 150 -8.29 0.09 24.73
C ASP A 150 -7.63 -0.17 23.37
N THR A 151 -6.31 0.02 23.30
CA THR A 151 -5.48 -0.32 22.15
C THR A 151 -5.51 -1.84 21.88
N ILE A 152 -5.63 -2.20 20.60
CA ILE A 152 -5.67 -3.61 20.17
C ILE A 152 -4.43 -3.90 19.32
N PRO A 153 -3.52 -4.77 19.78
CA PRO A 153 -2.35 -5.15 18.99
C PRO A 153 -2.74 -5.92 17.74
N VAL A 154 -2.05 -5.63 16.64
CA VAL A 154 -2.15 -6.41 15.40
C VAL A 154 -0.85 -7.15 15.10
N LYS A 155 -0.99 -8.36 14.57
CA LYS A 155 0.08 -9.19 14.02
C LYS A 155 0.17 -8.96 12.52
N ILE A 156 1.40 -8.90 12.03
CA ILE A 156 1.71 -8.71 10.62
C ILE A 156 2.01 -10.07 10.01
N PHE A 157 1.36 -10.37 8.88
CA PHE A 157 1.72 -11.52 8.06
C PHE A 157 2.03 -11.06 6.63
N ILE A 158 3.12 -11.58 6.08
CA ILE A 158 3.49 -11.42 4.68
C ILE A 158 3.52 -12.79 4.06
N PHE A 159 2.70 -12.96 3.04
CA PHE A 159 2.59 -14.18 2.27
C PHE A 159 3.32 -14.03 0.96
N ASP A 160 3.94 -15.10 0.51
CA ASP A 160 4.61 -15.17 -0.78
C ASP A 160 3.94 -16.27 -1.60
N VAL A 161 3.44 -15.93 -2.79
CA VAL A 161 2.78 -16.90 -3.68
C VAL A 161 3.73 -18.04 -4.11
N THR A 162 5.04 -17.84 -3.99
CA THR A 162 6.05 -18.85 -4.28
C THR A 162 6.33 -19.78 -3.11
N ASP A 163 5.81 -19.51 -1.90
CA ASP A 163 6.03 -20.35 -0.72
C ASP A 163 5.49 -21.77 -0.97
N THR A 164 6.39 -22.74 -0.98
CA THR A 164 6.07 -24.18 -1.15
C THR A 164 5.81 -24.91 0.17
N GLY A 165 5.96 -24.24 1.31
CA GLY A 165 5.85 -24.82 2.65
C GLY A 165 7.04 -25.69 3.06
N LYS A 166 8.07 -25.83 2.20
CA LYS A 166 9.30 -26.56 2.54
C LYS A 166 10.08 -25.78 3.59
N ARG A 167 10.51 -26.44 4.67
CA ARG A 167 11.40 -25.84 5.67
C ARG A 167 12.57 -26.80 5.87
N LEU A 168 13.77 -26.43 5.41
CA LEU A 168 14.94 -27.29 5.58
C LEU A 168 15.48 -27.16 7.01
N ASN A 169 15.73 -28.30 7.65
CA ASN A 169 16.35 -28.41 8.98
C ASN A 169 15.68 -27.56 10.08
N GLY A 170 14.37 -27.35 9.99
CA GLY A 170 13.64 -26.50 10.93
C GLY A 170 14.03 -25.02 10.86
N SER A 171 14.75 -24.59 9.82
CA SER A 171 15.13 -23.19 9.68
C SER A 171 13.92 -22.32 9.36
N THR A 172 13.89 -21.15 9.99
CA THR A 172 12.85 -20.11 9.82
C THR A 172 13.25 -19.04 8.81
N GLY A 173 14.41 -19.21 8.15
CA GLY A 173 14.95 -18.22 7.23
C GLY A 173 14.18 -18.15 5.91
N TYR A 174 14.24 -17.00 5.24
CA TYR A 174 13.68 -16.79 3.91
C TYR A 174 14.71 -17.15 2.85
N GLY A 175 14.34 -18.01 1.90
CA GLY A 175 15.22 -18.38 0.80
C GLY A 175 14.67 -19.54 -0.03
N PRO A 176 15.19 -19.75 -1.26
CA PRO A 176 14.74 -20.82 -2.15
C PRO A 176 14.83 -22.22 -1.51
N GLU A 177 15.87 -22.42 -0.71
CA GLU A 177 16.09 -23.62 0.10
C GLU A 177 14.95 -23.87 1.12
N ASN A 178 14.31 -22.81 1.62
CA ASN A 178 13.13 -22.86 2.49
C ASN A 178 11.82 -22.59 1.74
N GLY A 179 11.84 -22.82 0.43
CA GLY A 179 10.63 -22.84 -0.37
C GLY A 179 10.00 -21.50 -0.68
N CYS A 180 10.59 -20.36 -0.28
CA CYS A 180 10.13 -19.01 -0.63
C CYS A 180 11.14 -18.34 -1.55
N LEU A 181 10.71 -17.83 -2.70
CA LEU A 181 11.60 -17.24 -3.71
C LEU A 181 11.61 -15.71 -3.68
N VAL A 182 10.63 -15.06 -3.04
CA VAL A 182 10.39 -13.60 -3.03
C VAL A 182 10.02 -13.05 -4.41
N GLU A 183 10.79 -13.39 -5.43
CA GLU A 183 10.60 -12.99 -6.81
C GLU A 183 10.57 -14.20 -7.76
N TYR A 184 9.94 -14.02 -8.92
CA TYR A 184 9.88 -15.05 -9.96
C TYR A 184 9.81 -14.44 -11.37
N GLU A 185 9.99 -15.30 -12.37
CA GLU A 185 9.90 -14.94 -13.78
C GLU A 185 8.51 -15.26 -14.34
N ILE A 186 7.98 -14.35 -15.16
CA ILE A 186 6.81 -14.56 -16.01
C ILE A 186 7.28 -14.77 -17.46
N LYS A 187 6.91 -15.90 -18.06
CA LYS A 187 7.23 -16.20 -19.46
C LYS A 187 6.22 -15.52 -20.38
N SER A 188 6.64 -15.03 -21.54
CA SER A 188 5.74 -14.49 -22.56
C SER A 188 4.83 -15.57 -23.17
N CYS A 189 3.64 -15.20 -23.65
CA CYS A 189 2.75 -16.05 -24.43
C CYS A 189 3.24 -16.26 -25.86
N SER A 190 2.82 -17.36 -26.50
CA SER A 190 2.98 -17.56 -27.94
C SER A 190 1.83 -16.93 -28.72
N SER A 191 2.08 -16.55 -29.97
CA SER A 191 1.06 -16.03 -30.89
C SER A 191 -0.06 -17.03 -31.26
N SER A 192 0.05 -18.30 -30.85
CA SER A 192 -0.96 -19.34 -30.99
C SER A 192 -2.01 -19.36 -29.88
N ASP A 193 -1.78 -18.63 -28.78
CA ASP A 193 -2.56 -18.71 -27.53
C ASP A 193 -3.65 -17.61 -27.45
N THR A 194 -4.16 -17.16 -28.60
CA THR A 194 -5.08 -16.01 -28.72
C THR A 194 -6.56 -16.37 -28.53
N ALA A 195 -6.88 -17.29 -27.62
CA ALA A 195 -8.21 -17.33 -27.01
C ALA A 195 -8.23 -16.38 -25.81
N VAL A 196 -9.28 -15.57 -25.67
CA VAL A 196 -9.34 -14.27 -24.95
C VAL A 196 -9.04 -14.30 -23.43
N ASN A 197 -8.63 -15.43 -22.84
CA ASN A 197 -8.23 -15.55 -21.42
C ASN A 197 -6.94 -16.38 -21.18
N GLU A 198 -6.17 -16.76 -22.21
CA GLU A 198 -5.02 -17.68 -22.07
C GLU A 198 -3.69 -17.00 -21.76
N CYS A 199 -3.60 -15.66 -21.86
CA CYS A 199 -2.35 -14.92 -21.67
C CYS A 199 -2.17 -14.31 -20.27
N VAL A 200 -2.53 -15.09 -19.24
CA VAL A 200 -2.37 -14.75 -17.83
C VAL A 200 -1.56 -15.84 -17.13
N ASP A 201 -0.52 -15.45 -16.39
CA ASP A 201 0.18 -16.33 -15.45
C ASP A 201 -0.60 -16.30 -14.13
N VAL A 202 -1.18 -17.44 -13.77
CA VAL A 202 -1.88 -17.62 -12.49
C VAL A 202 -0.98 -18.46 -11.60
N LYS A 203 -0.47 -17.86 -10.51
CA LYS A 203 0.20 -18.61 -9.44
C LYS A 203 -0.70 -18.72 -8.24
N ARG A 204 -0.76 -19.93 -7.66
CA ARG A 204 -1.50 -20.21 -6.44
C ARG A 204 -0.64 -20.99 -5.45
N THR A 205 -0.76 -20.66 -4.18
CA THR A 205 -0.21 -21.45 -3.08
C THR A 205 -1.17 -21.56 -1.91
N ASN A 206 -0.97 -22.57 -1.07
CA ASN A 206 -1.73 -22.80 0.15
C ASN A 206 -0.86 -22.49 1.37
N LEU A 207 -1.37 -21.62 2.25
CA LEU A 207 -0.67 -21.14 3.43
C LEU A 207 -1.46 -21.52 4.67
N THR A 208 -0.79 -21.97 5.73
CA THR A 208 -1.46 -22.34 6.97
C THR A 208 -1.27 -21.24 8.00
N MET A 209 -2.39 -20.72 8.51
CA MET A 209 -2.37 -19.65 9.50
C MET A 209 -1.91 -20.18 10.86
N PRO A 210 -0.87 -19.59 11.47
CA PRO A 210 -0.36 -20.07 12.75
C PRO A 210 -1.25 -19.64 13.92
N THR A 211 -2.03 -18.57 13.78
CA THR A 211 -2.89 -18.02 14.82
C THR A 211 -4.28 -17.71 14.28
N ALA A 212 -5.28 -17.78 15.16
CA ALA A 212 -6.61 -17.27 14.88
C ALA A 212 -6.64 -15.74 15.04
N GLY A 213 -7.63 -15.09 14.44
CA GLY A 213 -7.90 -13.67 14.67
C GLY A 213 -8.85 -13.08 13.62
N TYR A 214 -8.93 -11.76 13.60
CA TYR A 214 -9.79 -10.98 12.72
C TYR A 214 -8.93 -10.17 11.74
N LEU A 215 -9.27 -10.24 10.46
CA LEU A 215 -8.63 -9.41 9.44
C LEU A 215 -8.98 -7.95 9.67
N ILE A 216 -7.96 -7.09 9.76
CA ILE A 216 -8.10 -5.64 9.93
C ILE A 216 -7.72 -4.91 8.65
N TYR A 217 -6.73 -5.43 7.94
CA TYR A 217 -6.21 -4.85 6.71
C TYR A 217 -5.63 -5.95 5.83
N GLY A 218 -5.77 -5.80 4.51
CA GLY A 218 -5.14 -6.69 3.55
C GLY A 218 -4.81 -5.98 2.25
N VAL A 219 -3.69 -6.32 1.62
CA VAL A 219 -3.24 -5.71 0.36
C VAL A 219 -2.16 -6.56 -0.29
N ALA A 220 -2.13 -6.61 -1.62
CA ALA A 220 -1.08 -7.29 -2.37
C ALA A 220 0.04 -6.32 -2.77
N HIS A 221 1.23 -6.88 -2.95
CA HIS A 221 2.37 -6.20 -3.56
C HIS A 221 2.74 -6.92 -4.84
N GLN A 222 2.58 -6.22 -5.96
CA GLN A 222 2.85 -6.70 -7.29
C GLN A 222 3.68 -5.66 -8.06
N HIS A 223 4.63 -6.13 -8.85
CA HIS A 223 5.35 -5.34 -9.84
C HIS A 223 4.57 -5.21 -11.15
N THR A 224 5.04 -4.32 -12.05
CA THR A 224 4.48 -4.11 -13.39
C THR A 224 4.20 -5.43 -14.10
N GLY A 225 3.05 -5.50 -14.78
CA GLY A 225 2.51 -6.74 -15.34
C GLY A 225 1.48 -7.40 -14.43
N GLY A 226 1.43 -7.04 -13.14
CA GLY A 226 0.40 -7.53 -12.22
C GLY A 226 -1.02 -7.19 -12.68
N ILE A 227 -1.93 -8.13 -12.56
CA ILE A 227 -3.37 -7.98 -12.86
C ILE A 227 -4.17 -7.85 -11.56
N GLY A 228 -3.67 -8.45 -10.49
CA GLY A 228 -4.32 -8.50 -9.19
C GLY A 228 -3.91 -9.75 -8.43
N SER A 229 -4.22 -9.75 -7.15
CA SER A 229 -3.99 -10.89 -6.27
C SER A 229 -5.14 -11.00 -5.29
N THR A 230 -5.57 -12.23 -5.03
CA THR A 230 -6.68 -12.51 -4.13
C THR A 230 -6.27 -13.54 -3.10
N LEU A 231 -6.62 -13.26 -1.84
CA LEU A 231 -6.52 -14.17 -0.73
C LEU A 231 -7.90 -14.78 -0.48
N TYR A 232 -7.95 -16.11 -0.46
CA TYR A 232 -9.18 -16.88 -0.23
C TYR A 232 -9.08 -17.70 1.06
N GLY A 233 -10.22 -17.94 1.69
CA GLY A 233 -10.37 -19.00 2.68
C GLY A 233 -10.43 -20.37 1.98
N LYS A 234 -10.20 -21.45 2.74
CA LYS A 234 -10.24 -22.83 2.21
C LYS A 234 -11.57 -23.18 1.56
N ASP A 235 -12.65 -22.59 2.04
CA ASP A 235 -14.03 -22.74 1.57
C ASP A 235 -14.31 -21.95 0.27
N GLY A 236 -13.31 -21.26 -0.28
CA GLY A 236 -13.42 -20.45 -1.49
C GLY A 236 -13.95 -19.04 -1.25
N ARG A 237 -14.22 -18.65 0.02
CA ARG A 237 -14.63 -17.27 0.33
C ARG A 237 -13.49 -16.31 -0.01
N VAL A 238 -13.83 -15.17 -0.59
CA VAL A 238 -12.86 -14.08 -0.80
C VAL A 238 -12.60 -13.41 0.54
N ILE A 239 -11.35 -13.47 1.01
CA ILE A 239 -10.90 -12.79 2.23
C ILE A 239 -10.50 -11.35 1.87
N CYS A 240 -9.69 -11.19 0.83
CA CYS A 240 -9.31 -9.88 0.32
C CYS A 240 -8.90 -9.99 -1.15
N ASN A 241 -9.42 -9.09 -1.97
CA ASN A 241 -9.02 -8.92 -3.37
C ASN A 241 -8.30 -7.58 -3.52
N SER A 242 -7.06 -7.62 -4.03
CA SER A 242 -6.20 -6.46 -4.19
C SER A 242 -5.83 -6.30 -5.67
N LEU A 243 -6.22 -5.16 -6.23
CA LEU A 243 -6.11 -4.84 -7.66
C LEU A 243 -5.13 -3.68 -7.88
N PRO A 244 -4.27 -3.75 -8.90
CA PRO A 244 -3.35 -2.69 -9.24
C PRO A 244 -4.06 -1.50 -9.87
N THR A 245 -3.59 -0.31 -9.53
CA THR A 245 -3.88 0.93 -10.25
C THR A 245 -2.67 1.27 -11.09
N TYR A 246 -2.86 1.36 -12.41
CA TYR A 246 -1.81 1.77 -13.33
C TYR A 246 -1.78 3.29 -13.51
N GLY A 247 -0.58 3.84 -13.70
CA GLY A 247 -0.42 5.23 -14.09
C GLY A 247 -0.82 5.42 -15.56
N GLU A 248 -1.13 6.67 -15.92
CA GLU A 248 -1.59 7.04 -17.27
C GLU A 248 -0.83 8.25 -17.84
N GLY A 249 -0.01 8.91 -17.01
CA GLY A 249 0.65 10.17 -17.32
C GLY A 249 2.18 10.05 -17.43
N LYS A 250 2.83 11.22 -17.36
CA LYS A 250 4.30 11.34 -17.33
C LYS A 250 4.82 11.92 -16.02
N GLU A 251 3.89 12.29 -15.13
CA GLU A 251 4.18 12.87 -13.84
C GLU A 251 4.65 11.80 -12.85
N ALA A 252 5.50 12.21 -11.90
CA ALA A 252 5.96 11.33 -10.84
C ALA A 252 4.78 10.81 -10.00
N GLY A 253 4.70 9.49 -9.81
CA GLY A 253 3.59 8.84 -9.10
C GLY A 253 2.34 8.58 -9.96
N ASN A 254 2.42 8.82 -11.27
CA ASN A 254 1.34 8.53 -12.22
C ASN A 254 1.87 8.09 -13.59
N GLU A 255 3.06 7.52 -13.66
CA GLU A 255 3.71 7.17 -14.91
C GLU A 255 2.99 6.04 -15.65
N ALA A 256 2.70 6.27 -16.93
CA ALA A 256 2.07 5.30 -17.82
C ALA A 256 2.83 3.97 -17.84
N GLY A 257 2.08 2.87 -17.68
CA GLY A 257 2.63 1.51 -17.73
C GLY A 257 3.26 1.01 -16.43
N TYR A 258 3.23 1.80 -15.34
CA TYR A 258 3.66 1.36 -14.01
C TYR A 258 2.47 1.16 -13.08
N ILE A 259 2.59 0.22 -12.16
CA ILE A 259 1.71 0.16 -10.99
C ILE A 259 2.06 1.35 -10.09
N VAL A 260 1.05 2.15 -9.76
CA VAL A 260 1.14 3.37 -8.94
C VAL A 260 0.18 3.31 -7.74
N GLY A 261 -0.38 2.14 -7.46
CA GLY A 261 -1.37 1.91 -6.42
C GLY A 261 -1.79 0.44 -6.39
N MET A 262 -2.17 -0.05 -5.21
CA MET A 262 -2.83 -1.33 -5.00
C MET A 262 -4.08 -1.09 -4.16
N SER A 263 -5.21 -1.72 -4.51
CA SER A 263 -6.42 -1.61 -3.71
C SER A 263 -6.28 -2.39 -2.42
N THR A 264 -6.84 -1.84 -1.34
CA THR A 264 -6.68 -2.37 0.02
C THR A 264 -8.01 -2.80 0.58
N CYS A 265 -8.02 -3.86 1.37
CA CYS A 265 -9.18 -4.33 2.10
C CYS A 265 -9.17 -3.78 3.53
N TYR A 266 -10.24 -3.10 3.91
CA TYR A 266 -10.56 -2.71 5.28
C TYR A 266 -11.93 -3.31 5.62
N PRO A 267 -11.99 -4.58 6.03
CA PRO A 267 -13.26 -5.20 6.40
C PRO A 267 -13.83 -4.57 7.67
N GLU A 268 -15.15 -4.64 7.83
CA GLU A 268 -15.81 -4.25 9.07
C GLU A 268 -15.24 -5.07 10.25
N PRO A 269 -14.93 -4.45 11.41
CA PRO A 269 -14.36 -5.16 12.54
C PRO A 269 -15.17 -6.41 12.92
N GLY A 270 -14.51 -7.56 12.88
CA GLY A 270 -15.14 -8.86 13.21
C GLY A 270 -15.84 -9.57 12.05
N SER A 271 -15.98 -8.94 10.89
CA SER A 271 -16.68 -9.54 9.73
C SER A 271 -15.90 -10.69 9.07
N ILE A 272 -14.58 -10.65 9.12
CA ILE A 272 -13.70 -11.67 8.56
C ILE A 272 -12.85 -12.27 9.68
N GLN A 273 -13.25 -13.47 10.11
CA GLN A 273 -12.48 -14.29 11.04
C GLN A 273 -11.62 -15.29 10.27
N ILE A 274 -10.41 -15.52 10.80
CA ILE A 274 -9.48 -16.54 10.34
C ILE A 274 -9.18 -17.43 11.54
N THR A 275 -9.26 -18.74 11.34
CA THR A 275 -9.04 -19.73 12.40
C THR A 275 -7.59 -20.20 12.44
N ALA A 276 -7.11 -20.60 13.62
CA ALA A 276 -5.78 -21.18 13.75
C ALA A 276 -5.73 -22.51 12.97
N GLY A 277 -4.70 -22.70 12.16
CA GLY A 277 -4.56 -23.85 11.26
C GLY A 277 -5.40 -23.76 9.98
N GLU A 278 -6.14 -22.66 9.76
CA GLU A 278 -6.87 -22.47 8.50
C GLU A 278 -5.90 -22.45 7.33
N LYS A 279 -6.26 -23.15 6.25
CA LYS A 279 -5.54 -23.08 4.99
C LYS A 279 -6.10 -21.93 4.16
N LEU A 280 -5.30 -20.91 3.92
CA LEU A 280 -5.61 -19.83 3.00
C LEU A 280 -5.04 -20.15 1.63
N VAL A 281 -5.73 -19.73 0.58
CA VAL A 281 -5.24 -19.82 -0.80
C VAL A 281 -4.84 -18.43 -1.25
N LEU A 282 -3.56 -18.22 -1.56
CA LEU A 282 -3.09 -16.99 -2.18
C LEU A 282 -2.99 -17.20 -3.67
N GLU A 283 -3.65 -16.34 -4.45
CA GLU A 283 -3.53 -16.27 -5.91
C GLU A 283 -2.87 -14.95 -6.33
N SER A 284 -1.90 -15.00 -7.23
CA SER A 284 -1.28 -13.83 -7.87
C SER A 284 -1.35 -13.99 -9.38
N ASN A 285 -1.93 -12.99 -10.05
CA ASN A 285 -2.16 -12.98 -11.49
C ASN A 285 -1.30 -11.94 -12.18
N TYR A 286 -0.64 -12.34 -13.27
CA TYR A 286 0.24 -11.51 -14.08
C TYR A 286 -0.09 -11.61 -15.56
N ARG A 287 0.06 -10.52 -16.29
CA ARG A 287 0.03 -10.54 -17.76
C ARG A 287 1.27 -11.25 -18.28
N ARG A 288 1.08 -11.98 -19.36
CA ARG A 288 2.13 -12.69 -20.08
C ARG A 288 2.30 -12.16 -21.52
N ASP A 289 1.72 -11.00 -21.81
CA ASP A 289 1.87 -10.32 -23.10
C ASP A 289 3.34 -10.06 -23.46
N GLN A 290 4.15 -9.87 -22.43
CA GLN A 290 5.60 -9.90 -22.51
C GLN A 290 6.21 -10.75 -21.39
N LYS A 291 7.52 -10.97 -21.49
CA LYS A 291 8.30 -11.55 -20.41
C LYS A 291 8.46 -10.50 -19.30
N HIS A 292 8.32 -10.92 -18.05
CA HIS A 292 8.66 -10.11 -16.88
C HIS A 292 9.67 -10.83 -16.01
N THR A 293 10.68 -10.11 -15.51
CA THR A 293 11.65 -10.64 -14.53
C THR A 293 11.52 -9.97 -13.17
N GLY A 294 11.93 -10.67 -12.11
CA GLY A 294 11.91 -10.10 -10.76
C GLY A 294 10.54 -9.65 -10.29
N VAL A 295 9.45 -10.28 -10.74
CA VAL A 295 8.11 -9.92 -10.26
C VAL A 295 7.86 -10.52 -8.88
N MET A 296 7.05 -9.84 -8.08
CA MET A 296 6.66 -10.28 -6.75
C MET A 296 5.17 -10.65 -6.71
N GLY A 297 4.83 -11.64 -5.89
CA GLY A 297 3.45 -12.03 -5.63
C GLY A 297 3.20 -12.09 -4.13
N LEU A 298 3.48 -10.96 -3.46
CA LEU A 298 3.38 -10.90 -2.00
C LEU A 298 2.00 -10.42 -1.58
N PHE A 299 1.55 -10.83 -0.40
CA PHE A 299 0.29 -10.39 0.19
C PHE A 299 0.46 -10.08 1.68
N TYR A 300 0.13 -8.87 2.05
CA TYR A 300 0.25 -8.37 3.41
C TYR A 300 -1.12 -8.37 4.09
N ILE A 301 -1.19 -8.87 5.32
CA ILE A 301 -2.40 -8.76 6.16
C ILE A 301 -2.06 -8.35 7.60
N LEU A 302 -2.99 -7.62 8.22
CA LEU A 302 -3.01 -7.34 9.65
C LEU A 302 -4.11 -8.17 10.32
N ILE A 303 -3.74 -8.88 11.38
CA ILE A 303 -4.65 -9.72 12.16
C ILE A 303 -4.68 -9.27 13.61
N ALA A 304 -5.88 -9.03 14.15
CA ALA A 304 -6.09 -8.76 15.57
C ALA A 304 -6.68 -9.98 16.28
N ASP A 305 -6.26 -10.24 17.51
CA ASP A 305 -6.79 -11.38 18.30
C ASP A 305 -8.21 -11.10 18.84
N ARG A 306 -8.64 -9.83 18.88
CA ARG A 306 -9.95 -9.38 19.37
C ARG A 306 -10.51 -8.23 18.53
N THR A 307 -11.80 -8.00 18.65
CA THR A 307 -12.49 -6.83 18.08
C THR A 307 -12.74 -5.75 19.15
N PRO A 308 -12.96 -4.48 18.78
CA PRO A 308 -13.34 -3.43 19.71
C PRO A 308 -14.63 -3.79 20.44
N ASN A 309 -14.67 -3.55 21.75
CA ASN A 309 -15.88 -3.70 22.53
C ASN A 309 -16.94 -2.70 22.05
N ARG A 310 -18.19 -3.15 21.88
CA ARG A 310 -19.31 -2.35 21.37
C ARG A 310 -19.57 -1.06 22.18
N THR A 311 -19.09 -0.99 23.42
CA THR A 311 -19.16 0.19 24.31
C THR A 311 -18.24 1.34 23.89
N SER A 312 -17.13 1.05 23.20
CA SER A 312 -16.16 2.05 22.70
C SER A 312 -16.62 2.74 21.42
N LEU A 313 -17.38 2.05 20.57
CA LEU A 313 -18.03 2.62 19.38
C LEU A 313 -19.05 3.73 19.71
N SER A 314 -19.56 3.76 20.95
CA SER A 314 -20.48 4.79 21.44
C SER A 314 -19.79 5.98 22.10
N GLN A 315 -18.47 5.92 22.32
CA GLN A 315 -17.68 6.92 23.03
C GLN A 315 -16.57 7.55 22.20
N ALA A 316 -16.35 7.11 20.95
CA ALA A 316 -15.61 7.94 20.02
C ALA A 316 -16.38 9.25 19.85
N PRO A 317 -15.83 10.43 20.24
CA PRO A 317 -16.37 11.65 19.70
C PRO A 317 -16.22 11.49 18.20
N ILE A 318 -17.32 11.68 17.48
CA ILE A 318 -17.29 11.83 16.04
C ILE A 318 -16.45 13.09 15.78
N HIS A 319 -15.12 12.96 15.77
CA HIS A 319 -14.24 13.91 15.12
C HIS A 319 -14.41 13.63 13.63
N LEU A 320 -15.55 14.10 13.12
CA LEU A 320 -15.77 14.36 11.72
C LEU A 320 -14.69 15.38 11.33
N HIS A 321 -13.49 14.92 10.98
CA HIS A 321 -12.56 15.73 10.20
C HIS A 321 -13.09 15.71 8.77
N VAL A 322 -14.27 16.32 8.60
CA VAL A 322 -14.66 16.86 7.30
C VAL A 322 -13.59 17.91 7.04
N ASN A 323 -12.74 17.62 6.08
CA ASN A 323 -11.91 18.64 5.47
C ASN A 323 -12.85 19.54 4.66
N MET A 324 -13.70 20.29 5.37
CA MET A 324 -14.44 21.41 4.84
C MET A 324 -13.36 22.45 4.64
N LYS A 325 -12.77 22.47 3.45
CA LYS A 325 -12.33 23.73 2.86
C LYS A 325 -13.48 24.69 3.14
N GLY A 326 -13.27 25.60 4.08
CA GLY A 326 -14.22 26.62 4.48
C GLY A 326 -14.60 27.38 3.23
N SER A 327 -15.68 26.91 2.61
CA SER A 327 -16.16 27.43 1.35
C SER A 327 -16.79 28.76 1.71
N THR A 328 -16.12 29.84 1.33
CA THR A 328 -16.59 31.23 1.43
C THR A 328 -18.05 31.40 0.99
N TYR A 329 -18.56 30.46 0.19
CA TYR A 329 -19.95 30.33 -0.22
C TYR A 329 -20.94 30.02 0.93
N ALA A 330 -20.58 29.22 1.94
CA ALA A 330 -21.51 28.88 3.03
C ALA A 330 -21.81 30.10 3.92
N ALA A 331 -20.79 30.90 4.24
CA ALA A 331 -20.96 32.15 4.97
C ALA A 331 -21.75 33.20 4.15
N ALA A 332 -21.51 33.26 2.83
CA ALA A 332 -22.26 34.14 1.93
C ALA A 332 -23.75 33.75 1.84
N ILE A 333 -24.06 32.46 1.79
CA ILE A 333 -25.44 31.97 1.76
C ILE A 333 -26.16 32.31 3.08
N ILE A 334 -25.53 32.10 4.23
CA ILE A 334 -26.11 32.46 5.54
C ILE A 334 -26.33 33.98 5.64
N ALA A 335 -25.39 34.79 5.18
CA ALA A 335 -25.53 36.24 5.16
C ALA A 335 -26.67 36.72 4.24
N LEU A 336 -26.84 36.09 3.06
CA LEU A 336 -27.91 36.41 2.13
C LEU A 336 -29.29 36.01 2.67
N PHE A 337 -29.42 34.84 3.31
CA PHE A 337 -30.65 34.44 3.99
C PHE A 337 -30.97 35.36 5.18
N GLY A 338 -29.97 35.75 5.96
CA GLY A 338 -30.13 36.72 7.05
C GLY A 338 -30.62 38.08 6.55
N MET A 339 -30.06 38.60 5.45
CA MET A 339 -30.53 39.84 4.83
C MET A 339 -31.94 39.72 4.26
N ALA A 340 -32.29 38.62 3.60
CA ALA A 340 -33.63 38.42 3.06
C ALA A 340 -34.70 38.41 4.16
N ILE A 341 -34.41 37.77 5.31
CA ILE A 341 -35.30 37.76 6.47
C ILE A 341 -35.41 39.16 7.08
N ALA A 342 -34.30 39.89 7.23
CA ALA A 342 -34.32 41.25 7.75
C ALA A 342 -35.14 42.20 6.86
N VAL A 343 -35.00 42.09 5.53
CA VAL A 343 -35.79 42.85 4.57
C VAL A 343 -37.27 42.46 4.66
N ALA A 344 -37.60 41.17 4.73
CA ALA A 344 -38.98 40.70 4.87
C ALA A 344 -39.63 41.20 6.17
N VAL A 345 -38.91 41.19 7.29
CA VAL A 345 -39.39 41.71 8.58
C VAL A 345 -39.53 43.23 8.53
N THR A 346 -38.63 43.95 7.86
CA THR A 346 -38.70 45.40 7.69
C THR A 346 -39.86 45.81 6.79
N VAL A 347 -40.10 45.07 5.70
CA VAL A 347 -41.25 45.28 4.80
C VAL A 347 -42.55 44.92 5.50
N HIS A 348 -42.61 43.81 6.25
CA HIS A 348 -43.79 43.41 7.00
C HIS A 348 -44.12 44.39 8.13
N SER A 349 -43.11 44.88 8.86
CA SER A 349 -43.31 45.90 9.90
C SER A 349 -43.72 47.26 9.32
N ARG A 350 -43.18 47.66 8.15
CA ARG A 350 -43.65 48.86 7.43
C ARG A 350 -45.07 48.71 6.91
N LEU A 351 -45.45 47.55 6.35
CA LEU A 351 -46.82 47.25 5.91
C LEU A 351 -47.80 47.20 7.10
N LYS A 352 -47.36 46.70 8.25
CA LYS A 352 -48.16 46.68 9.49
C LYS A 352 -48.30 48.10 10.08
N LYS A 353 -47.27 48.95 9.97
CA LYS A 353 -47.32 50.36 10.36
C LYS A 353 -48.26 51.19 9.47
N TRP A 354 -48.41 50.82 8.19
CA TRP A 354 -49.38 51.44 7.26
C TRP A 354 -50.84 50.99 7.46
N ARG A 355 -51.09 49.87 8.18
CA ARG A 355 -52.44 49.34 8.43
C ARG A 355 -53.05 49.77 9.77
N GLY A 356 -52.38 50.65 10.52
CA GLY A 356 -52.71 51.02 11.91
C GLY A 356 -53.22 52.44 12.15
N GLU A 357 -53.35 53.31 11.14
CA GLU A 357 -53.98 54.63 11.26
C GLU A 357 -55.35 54.60 10.58
N GLY A 358 -56.41 54.80 11.37
CA GLY A 358 -57.78 54.46 11.00
C GLY A 358 -58.67 55.60 10.51
N TYR A 359 -59.93 55.21 10.28
CA TYR A 359 -61.18 55.96 10.02
C TYR A 359 -61.36 56.51 8.60
N GLN A 360 -62.57 56.67 8.04
CA GLN A 360 -63.88 55.98 8.02
C GLN A 360 -64.64 56.65 6.84
N PRO A 361 -65.74 56.09 6.30
CA PRO A 361 -66.35 56.59 5.07
C PRO A 361 -67.22 57.83 5.31
N MET A 362 -67.28 58.73 4.32
CA MET A 362 -68.39 59.67 4.15
C MET A 362 -68.96 59.55 2.73
N LEU A 363 -70.28 59.42 2.70
CA LEU A 363 -71.16 59.40 1.54
C LEU A 363 -71.00 60.62 0.63
N ALA A 364 -71.05 60.38 -0.68
CA ALA A 364 -71.82 61.13 -1.67
C ALA A 364 -72.22 60.18 -2.79
#